data_AF-A0A929MVS3-F1
#
_entry.id   AF-A0A929MVS3-F1
#
_cell.length_a   1.000
_cell.length_b   1.000
_cell.length_c   1.000
_cell.angle_alpha   90.00
_cell.angle_beta   90.00
_cell.angle_gamma   90.00
#
_symmetry.space_group_name_H-M   'P 1'
#
loop_
_entity.id
_entity.type
_entity.pdbx_description
1 polymer ?
#
loop_
_entity_poly.entity_id
_entity_poly.type
_entity_poly.pdbx_seq_one_letter_code
_entity_poly.pdbx_strand_id
1 'polypeptide(L)'
;MILATCVLGACSQEETSTSSSVSQENTVEFAESNYHLRDKDLLYQEDPQSVKTLYLTIKSGVESENTNHTWEEINTYSAYDYEKWGVPRYQVAAILQAGDDSGPLAGQVGYNETVPNATVQVRGQTSSRNQQKNYKIKLKKNKGSWQGQRTLNLNKHQTDGLRFRNKLAYDLIRGIPQIMGLRTQFVHLYVKDENGSEPDKFVDYGLYTQVEQLNGAGLKAHGLDSNAQLYKVNFFEFLPYEEVIKPENDPNFDKQAFEKLLEIKGDHDHRKLIEMLQAVNDLDQPIEQTLDTYFDRENLTYWLAFQILIGNTDTQSRNVYLYSPQNSQRWYFIPWDHDSAFFKKEYEIEQFAGKTSWESGISNYWGNRLFQRALKSEEFRKELDDAIQDLRAKLTPDYLSQEVAKYQATVQPYVTKEPD
;
A
#
# COMPACT_ATOMS: atom_id res chain seq x y z
N MET A 1 -21.77 53.62 60.29
CA MET A 1 -20.77 52.89 61.09
C MET A 1 -20.65 51.49 60.49
N ILE A 2 -19.45 51.16 60.01
CA ILE A 2 -18.90 49.84 59.68
C ILE A 2 -19.42 49.11 58.41
N LEU A 3 -18.43 48.75 57.60
CA LEU A 3 -18.39 47.97 56.37
C LEU A 3 -18.87 46.52 56.55
N ALA A 4 -19.34 45.90 55.46
CA ALA A 4 -18.78 44.64 54.96
C ALA A 4 -19.19 44.39 53.49
N THR A 5 -18.25 43.84 52.74
CA THR A 5 -18.03 43.91 51.29
C THR A 5 -18.61 42.76 50.45
N CYS A 6 -18.86 43.10 49.17
CA CYS A 6 -18.71 42.31 47.93
C CYS A 6 -19.53 41.02 47.72
N VAL A 7 -20.27 40.94 46.61
CA VAL A 7 -19.78 40.42 45.29
C VAL A 7 -20.67 41.01 44.19
N LEU A 8 -20.05 41.56 43.14
CA LEU A 8 -20.70 42.10 41.95
C LEU A 8 -21.14 40.95 41.03
N GLY A 9 -22.45 40.84 40.80
CA GLY A 9 -23.02 40.16 39.63
C GLY A 9 -23.46 41.22 38.62
N ALA A 10 -22.96 41.13 37.39
CA ALA A 10 -23.42 41.93 36.27
C ALA A 10 -23.80 41.00 35.11
N CYS A 11 -25.09 40.68 35.02
CA CYS A 11 -25.79 40.49 33.74
C CYS A 11 -26.10 41.91 33.23
N SER A 12 -26.08 42.26 31.95
CA SER A 12 -26.29 41.55 30.70
C SER A 12 -25.99 42.53 29.57
N GLN A 13 -25.55 42.06 28.40
CA GLN A 13 -26.24 42.34 27.13
C GLN A 13 -25.65 41.46 26.03
N GLU A 14 -26.56 40.80 25.30
CA GLU A 14 -26.27 39.91 24.18
C GLU A 14 -25.79 40.69 22.96
N GLU A 15 -24.67 40.25 22.38
CA GLU A 15 -24.40 40.40 20.95
C GLU A 15 -24.15 39.00 20.36
N THR A 16 -24.98 38.66 19.39
CA THR A 16 -24.91 37.46 18.56
C THR A 16 -23.57 37.37 17.83
N SER A 17 -22.73 36.40 18.20
CA SER A 17 -21.54 36.02 17.44
C SER A 17 -21.77 34.71 16.68
N THR A 18 -22.02 34.83 15.37
CA THR A 18 -21.82 33.75 14.39
C THR A 18 -20.31 33.47 14.29
N SER A 19 -19.84 32.42 14.95
CA SER A 19 -18.47 31.92 14.77
C SER A 19 -18.40 31.02 13.53
N SER A 20 -18.04 31.58 12.39
CA SER A 20 -17.53 30.82 11.25
C SER A 20 -16.17 30.24 11.62
N SER A 21 -16.11 28.96 11.97
CA SER A 21 -14.86 28.22 12.13
C SER A 21 -14.22 28.03 10.76
N VAL A 22 -13.32 28.95 10.40
CA VAL A 22 -12.39 28.75 9.28
C VAL A 22 -11.44 27.64 9.71
N SER A 23 -11.55 26.48 9.07
CA SER A 23 -10.57 25.40 9.17
C SER A 23 -9.23 25.90 8.65
N GLN A 24 -8.27 26.12 9.54
CA GLN A 24 -6.87 26.22 9.15
C GLN A 24 -6.46 24.87 8.53
N GLU A 25 -6.40 24.83 7.21
CA GLU A 25 -5.64 23.82 6.47
C GLU A 25 -4.18 23.97 6.90
N ASN A 26 -3.68 23.01 7.67
CA ASN A 26 -2.25 22.88 7.90
C ASN A 26 -1.61 22.39 6.60
N THR A 27 -1.26 23.32 5.72
CA THR A 27 -0.31 23.10 4.63
C THR A 27 1.06 22.78 5.23
N VAL A 28 1.70 21.73 4.73
CA VAL A 28 3.11 21.45 5.04
C VAL A 28 3.95 22.55 4.39
N GLU A 29 4.66 23.35 5.20
CA GLU A 29 5.70 24.25 4.71
C GLU A 29 6.89 23.41 4.20
N PHE A 30 7.00 23.28 2.89
CA PHE A 30 8.24 22.83 2.26
C PHE A 30 9.17 24.05 2.16
N ALA A 31 10.06 24.20 3.14
CA ALA A 31 11.25 25.02 2.94
C ALA A 31 12.08 24.38 1.81
N GLU A 32 12.68 25.19 0.93
CA GLU A 32 13.55 24.72 -0.17
C GLU A 32 14.69 23.78 0.29
N SER A 33 14.99 23.76 1.60
CA SER A 33 15.99 22.92 2.24
C SER A 33 15.51 21.56 2.77
N ASN A 34 14.22 21.18 2.63
CA ASN A 34 13.70 19.93 3.19
C ASN A 34 12.72 19.21 2.24
N TYR A 35 13.18 18.86 1.03
CA TYR A 35 12.38 18.10 0.05
C TYR A 35 12.38 16.58 0.32
N HIS A 36 13.18 16.09 1.27
CA HIS A 36 13.24 14.68 1.58
C HIS A 36 11.99 14.18 2.32
N LEU A 37 11.34 13.14 1.77
CA LEU A 37 10.25 12.47 2.49
C LEU A 37 10.81 11.64 3.64
N ARG A 38 10.19 11.81 4.80
CA ARG A 38 10.39 11.00 6.01
C ARG A 38 9.04 10.54 6.52
N ASP A 39 8.98 9.31 6.97
CA ASP A 39 7.77 8.76 7.54
C ASP A 39 7.59 9.17 9.01
N LYS A 40 6.43 8.89 9.59
CA LYS A 40 6.09 9.15 10.98
C LYS A 40 6.24 7.90 11.82
N ASP A 41 7.21 7.88 12.73
CA ASP A 41 7.41 6.77 13.69
C ASP A 41 6.14 6.43 14.48
N LEU A 42 5.30 7.43 14.78
CA LEU A 42 4.03 7.26 15.50
C LEU A 42 3.02 6.34 14.79
N LEU A 43 3.17 6.10 13.48
CA LEU A 43 2.31 5.18 12.73
C LEU A 43 2.65 3.70 12.98
N TYR A 44 3.81 3.42 13.56
CA TYR A 44 4.38 2.08 13.70
C TYR A 44 4.45 1.60 15.15
N GLN A 45 3.57 2.13 16.02
CA GLN A 45 3.54 1.78 17.45
C GLN A 45 2.91 0.41 17.75
N GLU A 46 2.17 -0.17 16.80
CA GLU A 46 1.63 -1.52 16.96
C GLU A 46 2.76 -2.55 16.96
N ASP A 47 2.65 -3.56 17.84
CA ASP A 47 3.59 -4.66 17.90
C ASP A 47 3.63 -5.42 16.57
N PRO A 48 4.78 -5.44 15.85
CA PRO A 48 4.90 -6.11 14.57
C PRO A 48 4.71 -7.63 14.63
N GLN A 49 4.84 -8.25 15.82
CA GLN A 49 4.62 -9.68 16.03
C GLN A 49 3.16 -10.00 16.42
N SER A 50 2.33 -8.99 16.68
CA SER A 50 0.94 -9.25 17.04
C SER A 50 0.17 -9.86 15.87
N VAL A 51 -0.79 -10.73 16.18
CA VAL A 51 -1.79 -11.23 15.24
C VAL A 51 -3.15 -10.70 15.68
N LYS A 52 -3.89 -10.06 14.78
CA LYS A 52 -5.24 -9.54 15.07
C LYS A 52 -6.28 -10.47 14.47
N THR A 53 -7.39 -10.70 15.16
CA THR A 53 -8.45 -11.56 14.65
C THR A 53 -9.56 -10.74 13.98
N LEU A 54 -9.92 -11.10 12.76
CA LEU A 54 -11.02 -10.51 12.00
C LEU A 54 -12.07 -11.57 11.66
N TYR A 55 -13.33 -11.18 11.76
CA TYR A 55 -14.50 -11.97 11.41
C TYR A 55 -15.22 -11.33 10.23
N LEU A 56 -15.51 -12.12 9.20
CA LEU A 56 -16.35 -11.74 8.07
C LEU A 56 -17.62 -12.58 8.06
N THR A 57 -18.77 -11.93 8.23
CA THR A 57 -20.06 -12.56 7.94
C THR A 57 -20.52 -12.14 6.55
N ILE A 58 -20.59 -13.07 5.60
CA ILE A 58 -21.05 -12.80 4.24
C ILE A 58 -22.56 -12.71 4.23
N LYS A 59 -23.08 -11.73 3.49
CA LYS A 59 -24.49 -11.40 3.38
C LYS A 59 -24.87 -11.25 1.90
N SER A 60 -26.14 -11.46 1.59
CA SER A 60 -26.68 -11.12 0.28
C SER A 60 -26.61 -9.60 0.06
N GLY A 61 -26.01 -9.18 -1.04
CA GLY A 61 -25.91 -7.78 -1.43
C GLY A 61 -26.87 -7.39 -2.54
N VAL A 62 -26.53 -6.32 -3.24
CA VAL A 62 -27.36 -5.71 -4.30
C VAL A 62 -26.53 -5.40 -5.54
N GLU A 63 -27.18 -5.44 -6.70
CA GLU A 63 -26.55 -5.21 -8.01
C GLU A 63 -25.94 -3.81 -8.13
N SER A 64 -26.58 -2.79 -7.56
CA SER A 64 -26.08 -1.40 -7.58
C SER A 64 -24.71 -1.22 -6.90
N GLU A 65 -24.33 -2.11 -6.00
CA GLU A 65 -23.01 -2.13 -5.37
C GLU A 65 -22.10 -3.23 -5.94
N ASN A 66 -22.56 -3.96 -6.96
CA ASN A 66 -21.94 -5.20 -7.48
C ASN A 66 -21.70 -6.24 -6.37
N THR A 67 -22.60 -6.31 -5.39
CA THR A 67 -22.52 -7.19 -4.21
C THR A 67 -23.54 -8.34 -4.23
N ASN A 68 -24.28 -8.49 -5.32
CA ASN A 68 -25.30 -9.52 -5.55
C ASN A 68 -24.72 -10.88 -5.97
N HIS A 69 -23.42 -11.10 -5.76
CA HIS A 69 -22.73 -12.36 -6.04
C HIS A 69 -22.60 -13.18 -4.76
N THR A 70 -22.27 -14.45 -4.92
CA THR A 70 -22.05 -15.41 -3.83
C THR A 70 -20.58 -15.45 -3.40
N TRP A 71 -20.33 -15.98 -2.21
CA TRP A 71 -18.96 -16.22 -1.73
C TRP A 71 -18.22 -17.22 -2.62
N GLU A 72 -18.91 -18.24 -3.12
CA GLU A 72 -18.37 -19.22 -4.06
C GLU A 72 -17.95 -18.57 -5.38
N GLU A 73 -18.79 -17.71 -5.96
CA GLU A 73 -18.48 -17.04 -7.24
C GLU A 73 -17.23 -16.16 -7.13
N ILE A 74 -17.08 -15.36 -6.07
CA ILE A 74 -15.88 -14.53 -5.93
C ILE A 74 -14.62 -15.38 -5.74
N ASN A 75 -14.74 -16.58 -5.14
CA ASN A 75 -13.62 -17.49 -4.92
C ASN A 75 -13.33 -18.41 -6.12
N THR A 76 -14.27 -18.51 -7.06
CA THR A 76 -14.08 -19.33 -8.26
C THR A 76 -13.27 -18.58 -9.31
N TYR A 77 -13.58 -17.31 -9.54
CA TYR A 77 -13.05 -16.57 -10.68
C TYR A 77 -11.79 -15.76 -10.36
N SER A 78 -10.95 -15.61 -11.38
CA SER A 78 -9.71 -14.84 -11.33
C SER A 78 -9.86 -13.46 -11.98
N ALA A 79 -8.88 -12.59 -11.75
CA ALA A 79 -8.76 -11.29 -12.41
C ALA A 79 -8.86 -11.38 -13.94
N TYR A 80 -8.36 -12.47 -14.54
CA TYR A 80 -8.34 -12.68 -15.98
C TYR A 80 -9.71 -13.08 -16.53
N ASP A 81 -10.53 -13.78 -15.74
CA ASP A 81 -11.88 -14.16 -16.15
C ASP A 81 -12.75 -12.90 -16.26
N TYR A 82 -12.67 -12.02 -15.25
CA TYR A 82 -13.36 -10.73 -15.27
C TYR A 82 -12.92 -9.84 -16.44
N GLU A 83 -11.60 -9.78 -16.71
CA GLU A 83 -11.07 -9.04 -17.86
C GLU A 83 -11.59 -9.60 -19.18
N LYS A 84 -11.58 -10.92 -19.35
CA LYS A 84 -12.09 -11.60 -20.55
C LYS A 84 -13.58 -11.35 -20.78
N TRP A 85 -14.36 -11.28 -19.71
CA TRP A 85 -15.80 -10.98 -19.79
C TRP A 85 -16.11 -9.49 -19.91
N GLY A 86 -15.14 -8.62 -19.68
CA GLY A 86 -15.35 -7.17 -19.67
C GLY A 86 -16.24 -6.71 -18.52
N VAL A 87 -16.23 -7.42 -17.37
CA VAL A 87 -17.04 -7.07 -16.19
C VAL A 87 -16.17 -6.67 -15.00
N PRO A 88 -16.68 -5.84 -14.07
CA PRO A 88 -15.99 -5.60 -12.81
C PRO A 88 -15.84 -6.89 -12.00
N ARG A 89 -14.81 -6.97 -11.17
CA ARG A 89 -14.65 -8.08 -10.23
C ARG A 89 -15.87 -8.16 -9.33
N TYR A 90 -16.43 -9.36 -9.20
CA TYR A 90 -17.56 -9.61 -8.34
C TYR A 90 -17.21 -9.28 -6.89
N GLN A 91 -18.19 -8.74 -6.17
CA GLN A 91 -18.08 -8.47 -4.75
C GLN A 91 -19.24 -9.15 -4.02
N VAL A 92 -19.09 -9.27 -2.70
CA VAL A 92 -20.16 -9.64 -1.77
C VAL A 92 -20.33 -8.55 -0.72
N ALA A 93 -21.53 -8.46 -0.15
CA ALA A 93 -21.77 -7.66 1.03
C ALA A 93 -21.32 -8.45 2.27
N ALA A 94 -20.75 -7.77 3.27
CA ALA A 94 -20.31 -8.43 4.49
C ALA A 94 -20.44 -7.54 5.73
N ILE A 95 -20.47 -8.19 6.89
CA ILE A 95 -20.18 -7.58 8.17
C ILE A 95 -18.73 -7.93 8.53
N LEU A 96 -17.85 -6.93 8.53
CA LEU A 96 -16.51 -7.03 9.08
C LEU A 96 -16.54 -6.66 10.56
N GLN A 97 -16.03 -7.55 11.41
CA GLN A 97 -15.90 -7.36 12.85
C GLN A 97 -14.47 -7.66 13.29
N ALA A 98 -13.93 -6.89 14.23
CA ALA A 98 -12.66 -7.21 14.87
C ALA A 98 -12.88 -7.84 16.25
N GLY A 99 -11.96 -8.72 16.65
CA GLY A 99 -12.05 -9.44 17.90
C GLY A 99 -10.75 -10.18 18.24
N ASP A 100 -10.90 -11.28 18.96
CA ASP A 100 -9.86 -12.25 19.28
C ASP A 100 -10.37 -13.66 18.97
N ASP A 101 -9.64 -14.71 19.35
CA ASP A 101 -10.02 -16.11 19.07
C ASP A 101 -11.31 -16.57 19.78
N SER A 102 -11.86 -15.77 20.71
CA SER A 102 -13.14 -16.03 21.36
C SER A 102 -14.34 -15.45 20.61
N GLY A 103 -14.10 -14.55 19.64
CA GLY A 103 -15.15 -13.92 18.83
C GLY A 103 -14.95 -12.40 18.66
N PRO A 104 -15.90 -11.75 17.97
CA PRO A 104 -15.99 -10.29 17.93
C PRO A 104 -16.05 -9.68 19.33
N LEU A 105 -15.31 -8.58 19.57
CA LEU A 105 -15.20 -7.96 20.89
C LEU A 105 -15.97 -6.64 20.99
N ALA A 106 -16.60 -6.40 22.15
CA ALA A 106 -17.33 -5.17 22.41
C ALA A 106 -16.42 -3.93 22.29
N GLY A 107 -16.92 -2.89 21.62
CA GLY A 107 -16.16 -1.66 21.35
C GLY A 107 -15.22 -1.73 20.14
N GLN A 108 -15.01 -2.90 19.56
CA GLN A 108 -14.26 -3.05 18.30
C GLN A 108 -15.15 -2.75 17.08
N VAL A 109 -14.50 -2.46 15.95
CA VAL A 109 -15.18 -2.20 14.68
C VAL A 109 -16.16 -3.33 14.35
N GLY A 110 -17.38 -2.98 13.95
CA GLY A 110 -18.39 -3.93 13.51
C GLY A 110 -19.09 -4.74 14.58
N TYR A 111 -18.73 -4.62 15.87
CA TYR A 111 -19.29 -5.47 16.93
C TYR A 111 -20.83 -5.47 16.98
N ASN A 112 -21.44 -4.27 16.96
CA ASN A 112 -22.90 -4.11 17.03
C ASN A 112 -23.58 -4.07 15.64
N GLU A 113 -22.85 -4.31 14.55
CA GLU A 113 -23.43 -4.24 13.21
C GLU A 113 -24.24 -5.51 12.92
N THR A 114 -25.48 -5.33 12.51
CA THR A 114 -26.39 -6.42 12.09
C THR A 114 -26.71 -6.38 10.60
N VAL A 115 -26.31 -5.30 9.93
CA VAL A 115 -26.44 -5.09 8.48
C VAL A 115 -25.04 -4.94 7.85
N PRO A 116 -24.86 -5.24 6.56
CA PRO A 116 -23.56 -5.17 5.92
C PRO A 116 -22.87 -3.81 6.09
N ASN A 117 -21.68 -3.82 6.68
CA ASN A 117 -20.83 -2.64 6.90
C ASN A 117 -19.64 -2.60 5.94
N ALA A 118 -19.42 -3.63 5.14
CA ALA A 118 -18.30 -3.75 4.21
C ALA A 118 -18.70 -4.41 2.88
N THR A 119 -17.86 -4.24 1.87
CA THR A 119 -17.82 -5.11 0.68
C THR A 119 -16.52 -5.91 0.66
N VAL A 120 -16.56 -7.10 0.07
CA VAL A 120 -15.41 -7.99 -0.06
C VAL A 120 -15.28 -8.43 -1.51
N GLN A 121 -14.05 -8.41 -2.02
CA GLN A 121 -13.72 -8.91 -3.36
C GLN A 121 -12.34 -9.55 -3.38
N VAL A 122 -12.08 -10.41 -4.37
CA VAL A 122 -10.74 -10.94 -4.60
C VAL A 122 -9.78 -9.87 -5.13
N ARG A 123 -8.54 -9.90 -4.65
CA ARG A 123 -7.47 -8.98 -5.06
C ARG A 123 -6.23 -9.72 -5.58
N GLY A 124 -5.32 -8.96 -6.18
CA GLY A 124 -4.18 -9.49 -6.92
C GLY A 124 -4.54 -9.79 -8.38
N GLN A 125 -3.52 -9.86 -9.24
CA GLN A 125 -3.67 -10.27 -10.64
C GLN A 125 -3.40 -11.77 -10.75
N THR A 126 -2.14 -12.19 -10.78
CA THR A 126 -1.75 -13.61 -10.85
C THR A 126 -2.27 -14.40 -9.65
N SER A 127 -2.10 -13.88 -8.43
CA SER A 127 -2.51 -14.54 -7.19
C SER A 127 -4.02 -14.72 -7.04
N SER A 128 -4.85 -14.09 -7.88
CA SER A 128 -6.29 -14.38 -7.92
C SER A 128 -6.62 -15.77 -8.44
N ARG A 129 -5.67 -16.47 -9.09
CA ARG A 129 -5.82 -17.86 -9.52
C ARG A 129 -5.58 -18.88 -8.40
N ASN A 130 -4.99 -18.46 -7.29
CA ASN A 130 -4.72 -19.35 -6.15
C ASN A 130 -6.02 -19.89 -5.56
N GLN A 131 -5.98 -21.07 -4.94
CA GLN A 131 -7.16 -21.63 -4.29
C GLN A 131 -7.52 -20.81 -3.04
N GLN A 132 -6.52 -20.50 -2.22
CA GLN A 132 -6.64 -19.59 -1.09
C GLN A 132 -6.50 -18.14 -1.60
N LYS A 133 -7.59 -17.39 -1.57
CA LYS A 133 -7.65 -16.05 -2.14
C LYS A 133 -7.06 -14.98 -1.23
N ASN A 134 -6.58 -13.93 -1.88
CA ASN A 134 -6.35 -12.62 -1.27
C ASN A 134 -7.64 -11.81 -1.33
N TYR A 135 -7.94 -11.03 -0.29
CA TYR A 135 -9.16 -10.22 -0.23
C TYR A 135 -8.88 -8.73 -0.10
N LYS A 136 -9.66 -7.91 -0.81
CA LYS A 136 -9.83 -6.49 -0.52
C LYS A 136 -11.16 -6.32 0.19
N ILE A 137 -11.11 -5.82 1.42
CA ILE A 137 -12.30 -5.53 2.23
C ILE A 137 -12.42 -4.01 2.32
N LYS A 138 -13.61 -3.47 2.01
CA LYS A 138 -13.86 -2.03 2.05
C LYS A 138 -15.04 -1.72 2.97
N LEU A 139 -14.73 -1.11 4.12
CA LEU A 139 -15.74 -0.57 5.02
C LEU A 139 -16.52 0.57 4.33
N LYS A 140 -17.84 0.50 4.40
CA LYS A 140 -18.76 1.51 3.87
C LYS A 140 -18.52 2.87 4.56
N LYS A 141 -18.97 3.95 3.91
CA LYS A 141 -18.84 5.29 4.50
C LYS A 141 -19.61 5.32 5.83
N ASN A 142 -19.07 6.01 6.82
CA ASN A 142 -19.69 6.19 8.15
C ASN A 142 -19.86 4.89 8.97
N LYS A 143 -19.18 3.79 8.60
CA LYS A 143 -19.17 2.52 9.35
C LYS A 143 -17.89 2.31 10.17
N GLY A 144 -17.25 3.41 10.55
CA GLY A 144 -15.98 3.39 11.27
C GLY A 144 -14.80 3.01 10.39
N SER A 145 -13.71 2.61 11.05
CA SER A 145 -12.44 2.22 10.44
C SER A 145 -11.75 1.20 11.34
N TRP A 146 -10.94 0.32 10.76
CA TRP A 146 -10.07 -0.59 11.49
C TRP A 146 -8.64 -0.03 11.49
N GLN A 147 -8.09 0.28 12.66
CA GLN A 147 -6.78 0.93 12.81
C GLN A 147 -6.62 2.20 11.93
N GLY A 148 -7.69 3.00 11.82
CA GLY A 148 -7.74 4.20 10.99
C GLY A 148 -7.89 3.93 9.48
N GLN A 149 -8.04 2.67 9.05
CA GLN A 149 -8.16 2.26 7.66
C GLN A 149 -9.58 1.80 7.33
N ARG A 150 -10.06 2.16 6.13
CA ARG A 150 -11.35 1.68 5.60
C ARG A 150 -11.21 0.64 4.50
N THR A 151 -10.04 0.57 3.85
CA THR A 151 -9.73 -0.44 2.84
C THR A 151 -8.62 -1.32 3.38
N LEU A 152 -8.92 -2.59 3.59
CA LEU A 152 -7.98 -3.58 4.11
C LEU A 152 -7.59 -4.49 2.95
N ASN A 153 -6.30 -4.55 2.63
CA ASN A 153 -5.75 -5.52 1.69
C ASN A 153 -5.20 -6.70 2.47
N LEU A 154 -5.91 -7.83 2.46
CA LEU A 154 -5.46 -9.07 3.07
C LEU A 154 -4.75 -9.95 2.03
N ASN A 155 -3.50 -10.30 2.31
CA ASN A 155 -2.68 -11.18 1.49
C ASN A 155 -2.50 -12.52 2.18
N LYS A 156 -2.91 -13.60 1.53
CA LYS A 156 -2.75 -14.98 2.01
C LYS A 156 -1.33 -15.48 1.83
N HIS A 157 -0.64 -15.01 0.79
CA HIS A 157 0.70 -15.48 0.44
C HIS A 157 0.80 -17.01 0.28
N GLN A 158 -0.18 -17.63 -0.41
CA GLN A 158 -0.25 -19.09 -0.61
C GLN A 158 1.06 -19.71 -1.14
N THR A 159 1.81 -18.97 -1.94
CA THR A 159 3.06 -19.45 -2.56
C THR A 159 4.31 -19.13 -1.75
N ASP A 160 4.20 -18.41 -0.63
CA ASP A 160 5.30 -18.14 0.30
C ASP A 160 5.18 -19.09 1.49
N GLY A 161 5.98 -20.16 1.51
CA GLY A 161 5.98 -21.13 2.60
C GLY A 161 6.34 -20.53 3.97
N LEU A 162 6.97 -19.35 4.00
CA LEU A 162 7.29 -18.64 5.24
C LEU A 162 6.14 -17.73 5.72
N ARG A 163 5.20 -17.36 4.83
CA ARG A 163 4.06 -16.45 5.07
C ARG A 163 4.38 -15.04 5.61
N PHE A 164 5.66 -14.66 5.77
CA PHE A 164 6.05 -13.37 6.34
C PHE A 164 7.02 -12.55 5.47
N ARG A 165 7.48 -13.00 4.30
CA ARG A 165 8.51 -12.28 3.52
C ARG A 165 8.10 -10.85 3.16
N ASN A 166 6.86 -10.70 2.71
CA ASN A 166 6.30 -9.40 2.35
C ASN A 166 6.24 -8.47 3.57
N LYS A 167 5.77 -8.98 4.72
CA LYS A 167 5.71 -8.21 5.97
C LYS A 167 7.10 -7.81 6.46
N LEU A 168 8.05 -8.75 6.45
CA LEU A 168 9.45 -8.51 6.79
C LEU A 168 10.01 -7.36 5.96
N ALA A 169 9.80 -7.35 4.64
CA ALA A 169 10.29 -6.26 3.79
C ALA A 169 9.72 -4.89 4.21
N TYR A 170 8.41 -4.78 4.46
CA TYR A 170 7.81 -3.53 4.96
C TYR A 170 8.36 -3.10 6.32
N ASP A 171 8.58 -4.04 7.22
CA ASP A 171 9.07 -3.73 8.57
C ASP A 171 10.55 -3.34 8.55
N LEU A 172 11.36 -3.90 7.65
CA LEU A 172 12.74 -3.44 7.40
C LEU A 172 12.76 -2.01 6.84
N ILE A 173 11.83 -1.65 5.95
CA ILE A 173 11.70 -0.29 5.40
C ILE A 173 11.50 0.75 6.50
N ARG A 174 10.77 0.42 7.58
CA ARG A 174 10.54 1.34 8.72
C ARG A 174 11.86 1.81 9.36
N GLY A 175 12.92 1.01 9.28
CA GLY A 175 14.26 1.37 9.78
C GLY A 175 15.11 2.18 8.80
N ILE A 176 14.58 2.55 7.63
CA ILE A 176 15.29 3.25 6.55
C ILE A 176 14.62 4.62 6.34
N PRO A 177 15.14 5.71 6.94
CA PRO A 177 14.51 7.03 6.89
C PRO A 177 14.23 7.57 5.48
N GLN A 178 15.02 7.15 4.50
CA GLN A 178 14.94 7.57 3.09
C GLN A 178 13.78 6.98 2.32
N ILE A 179 13.12 5.95 2.87
CA ILE A 179 12.04 5.23 2.21
C ILE A 179 10.80 5.30 3.10
N MET A 180 9.67 5.71 2.52
CA MET A 180 8.39 5.64 3.19
C MET A 180 7.90 4.18 3.23
N GLY A 181 7.47 3.73 4.41
CA GLY A 181 6.87 2.41 4.58
C GLY A 181 5.34 2.44 4.40
N LEU A 182 4.74 1.26 4.46
CA LEU A 182 3.29 1.10 4.60
C LEU A 182 3.03 0.22 5.82
N ARG A 183 1.96 0.52 6.58
CA ARG A 183 1.63 -0.29 7.76
C ARG A 183 1.25 -1.70 7.36
N THR A 184 1.74 -2.67 8.12
CA THR A 184 1.40 -4.08 7.97
C THR A 184 1.04 -4.73 9.30
N GLN A 185 0.12 -5.69 9.25
CA GLN A 185 -0.39 -6.39 10.43
C GLN A 185 -0.70 -7.84 10.06
N PHE A 186 -0.27 -8.80 10.88
CA PHE A 186 -0.76 -10.17 10.73
C PHE A 186 -2.22 -10.24 11.18
N VAL A 187 -3.02 -10.98 10.41
CA VAL A 187 -4.46 -11.15 10.62
C VAL A 187 -4.81 -12.62 10.59
N HIS A 188 -5.49 -13.11 11.62
CA HIS A 188 -6.20 -14.39 11.57
C HIS A 188 -7.64 -14.13 11.13
N LEU A 189 -8.05 -14.73 10.02
CA LEU A 189 -9.35 -14.48 9.41
C LEU A 189 -10.31 -15.65 9.66
N TYR A 190 -11.52 -15.32 10.11
CA TYR A 190 -12.66 -16.24 10.16
C TYR A 190 -13.77 -15.77 9.22
N VAL A 191 -14.38 -16.68 8.48
CA VAL A 191 -15.47 -16.36 7.54
C VAL A 191 -16.70 -17.23 7.82
N LYS A 192 -17.87 -16.60 7.94
CA LYS A 192 -19.17 -17.26 7.99
C LYS A 192 -19.97 -16.84 6.75
N ASP A 193 -20.28 -17.78 5.88
CA ASP A 193 -21.13 -17.54 4.72
C ASP A 193 -22.57 -17.97 5.01
N GLU A 194 -23.44 -17.01 5.34
CA GLU A 194 -24.84 -17.29 5.68
C GLU A 194 -25.67 -17.83 4.50
N ASN A 195 -25.14 -17.76 3.28
CA ASN A 195 -25.75 -18.34 2.09
C ASN A 195 -25.07 -19.65 1.66
N GLY A 196 -24.05 -20.10 2.39
CA GLY A 196 -23.21 -21.24 2.04
C GLY A 196 -23.72 -22.56 2.64
N SER A 197 -22.86 -23.58 2.59
CA SER A 197 -23.15 -24.93 3.12
C SER A 197 -23.14 -25.03 4.65
N GLU A 198 -22.39 -24.16 5.34
CA GLU A 198 -22.32 -24.08 6.81
C GLU A 198 -22.75 -22.68 7.32
N PRO A 199 -24.02 -22.27 7.16
CA PRO A 199 -24.46 -20.88 7.34
C PRO A 199 -24.37 -20.35 8.78
N ASP A 200 -24.32 -21.25 9.76
CA ASP A 200 -24.30 -20.89 11.19
C ASP A 200 -22.89 -20.88 11.80
N LYS A 201 -21.83 -21.15 11.02
CA LYS A 201 -20.49 -21.39 11.55
C LYS A 201 -19.43 -20.52 10.90
N PHE A 202 -18.55 -19.97 11.73
CA PHE A 202 -17.30 -19.38 11.27
C PHE A 202 -16.29 -20.48 10.92
N VAL A 203 -15.80 -20.44 9.69
CA VAL A 203 -14.72 -21.27 9.18
C VAL A 203 -13.41 -20.51 9.34
N ASP A 204 -12.37 -21.22 9.79
CA ASP A 204 -11.01 -20.69 9.89
C ASP A 204 -10.40 -20.55 8.49
N TYR A 205 -10.00 -19.35 8.10
CA TYR A 205 -9.32 -19.04 6.84
C TYR A 205 -7.81 -18.85 7.04
N GLY A 206 -7.32 -18.99 8.27
CA GLY A 206 -5.92 -18.94 8.63
C GLY A 206 -5.32 -17.53 8.61
N LEU A 207 -4.00 -17.51 8.46
CA LEU A 207 -3.16 -16.34 8.54
C LEU A 207 -3.14 -15.55 7.23
N TYR A 208 -3.20 -14.23 7.38
CA TYR A 208 -3.06 -13.23 6.34
C TYR A 208 -2.07 -12.15 6.79
N THR A 209 -1.45 -11.48 5.82
CA THR A 209 -0.78 -10.20 6.04
C THR A 209 -1.67 -9.08 5.49
N GLN A 210 -2.15 -8.21 6.38
CA GLN A 210 -2.74 -6.95 5.99
C GLN A 210 -1.65 -5.98 5.57
N VAL A 211 -1.85 -5.31 4.43
CA VAL A 211 -1.01 -4.19 3.96
C VAL A 211 -1.88 -2.96 3.76
N GLU A 212 -1.42 -1.82 4.26
CA GLU A 212 -2.12 -0.56 4.15
C GLU A 212 -2.41 -0.18 2.69
N GLN A 213 -3.63 0.30 2.43
CA GLN A 213 -3.98 0.85 1.14
C GLN A 213 -3.50 2.30 1.05
N LEU A 214 -2.43 2.56 0.30
CA LEU A 214 -2.04 3.91 -0.04
C LEU A 214 -3.09 4.55 -0.95
N ASN A 215 -3.80 5.53 -0.40
CA ASN A 215 -4.83 6.37 -1.02
C ASN A 215 -4.84 7.72 -0.29
N GLY A 216 -5.74 8.65 -0.61
CA GLY A 216 -5.77 9.96 0.07
C GLY A 216 -5.83 9.91 1.61
N ALA A 217 -6.52 8.92 2.20
CA ALA A 217 -6.53 8.74 3.66
C ALA A 217 -5.22 8.15 4.19
N GLY A 218 -4.59 7.22 3.45
CA GLY A 218 -3.25 6.71 3.73
C GLY A 218 -2.21 7.84 3.69
N LEU A 219 -2.17 8.61 2.60
CA LEU A 219 -1.30 9.79 2.46
C LEU A 219 -1.46 10.73 3.67
N LYS A 220 -2.70 11.07 4.03
CA LYS A 220 -2.98 11.90 5.20
C LYS A 220 -2.45 11.31 6.52
N ALA A 221 -2.58 9.99 6.72
CA ALA A 221 -2.04 9.32 7.89
C ALA A 221 -0.51 9.54 8.00
N HIS A 222 0.20 9.35 6.89
CA HIS A 222 1.63 9.62 6.74
C HIS A 222 1.99 11.12 6.77
N GLY A 223 1.01 12.03 6.79
CA GLY A 223 1.25 13.49 6.78
C GLY A 223 1.59 14.06 5.42
N LEU A 224 1.27 13.30 4.37
CA LEU A 224 1.49 13.67 2.99
C LEU A 224 0.27 14.40 2.44
N ASP A 225 0.48 15.09 1.33
CA ASP A 225 -0.58 15.78 0.60
C ASP A 225 -1.59 14.77 0.06
N SER A 226 -2.82 14.78 0.59
CA SER A 226 -3.87 13.83 0.19
C SER A 226 -4.45 14.11 -1.21
N ASN A 227 -4.13 15.27 -1.79
CA ASN A 227 -4.53 15.67 -3.14
C ASN A 227 -3.37 15.57 -4.14
N ALA A 228 -2.26 14.94 -3.75
CA ALA A 228 -1.08 14.76 -4.59
C ALA A 228 -1.36 13.93 -5.85
N GLN A 229 -0.43 14.03 -6.80
CA GLN A 229 -0.27 13.03 -7.84
C GLN A 229 0.07 11.70 -7.18
N LEU A 230 -0.75 10.67 -7.40
CA LEU A 230 -0.50 9.33 -6.89
C LEU A 230 -0.88 8.30 -7.95
N TYR A 231 0.09 7.50 -8.37
CA TYR A 231 -0.11 6.43 -9.34
C TYR A 231 0.43 5.12 -8.77
N LYS A 232 -0.35 4.04 -8.86
CA LYS A 232 0.17 2.70 -8.62
C LYS A 232 0.68 2.14 -9.94
N VAL A 233 1.95 1.75 -9.99
CA VAL A 233 2.52 1.21 -11.22
C VAL A 233 2.03 -0.21 -11.49
N ASN A 234 1.49 -0.43 -12.69
CA ASN A 234 1.11 -1.77 -13.19
C ASN A 234 2.14 -2.30 -14.20
N PHE A 235 2.46 -1.53 -15.23
CA PHE A 235 3.54 -1.82 -16.17
C PHE A 235 4.02 -0.53 -16.82
N PHE A 236 5.07 0.08 -16.26
CA PHE A 236 5.54 1.39 -16.67
C PHE A 236 7.07 1.46 -16.70
N GLU A 237 7.61 1.85 -17.85
CA GLU A 237 9.06 1.87 -18.11
C GLU A 237 9.59 3.29 -18.29
N PHE A 238 8.84 4.31 -17.84
CA PHE A 238 9.17 5.74 -17.99
C PHE A 238 9.38 6.18 -19.45
N LEU A 239 8.71 5.52 -20.40
CA LEU A 239 8.60 5.98 -21.78
C LEU A 239 7.46 7.03 -21.88
N PRO A 240 7.39 7.82 -22.97
CA PRO A 240 6.38 8.87 -23.09
C PRO A 240 4.94 8.35 -23.15
N TYR A 241 4.71 7.20 -23.82
CA TYR A 241 3.39 6.60 -24.04
C TYR A 241 2.34 7.62 -24.54
N GLU A 242 2.69 8.52 -25.47
CA GLU A 242 1.87 9.68 -25.87
C GLU A 242 0.44 9.32 -26.34
N GLU A 243 0.25 8.12 -26.89
CA GLU A 243 -1.07 7.63 -27.29
C GLU A 243 -1.98 7.25 -26.11
N VAL A 244 -1.41 7.03 -24.93
CA VAL A 244 -2.10 6.53 -23.73
C VAL A 244 -2.05 7.53 -22.58
N ILE A 245 -0.88 8.08 -22.27
CA ILE A 245 -0.67 9.06 -21.18
C ILE A 245 -0.87 10.46 -21.75
N LYS A 246 -2.08 11.00 -21.56
CA LYS A 246 -2.49 12.33 -21.99
C LYS A 246 -3.48 12.94 -20.99
N PRO A 247 -3.75 14.25 -21.03
CA PRO A 247 -4.75 14.87 -20.15
C PRO A 247 -6.14 14.24 -20.29
N GLU A 248 -6.90 14.14 -19.20
CA GLU A 248 -8.24 13.51 -19.24
C GLU A 248 -9.26 14.29 -20.10
N ASN A 249 -9.00 15.57 -20.38
CA ASN A 249 -9.84 16.37 -21.28
C ASN A 249 -9.47 16.21 -22.77
N ASP A 250 -8.46 15.41 -23.10
CA ASP A 250 -8.17 15.02 -24.48
C ASP A 250 -9.29 14.11 -25.01
N PRO A 251 -9.83 14.35 -26.22
CA PRO A 251 -10.93 13.55 -26.77
C PRO A 251 -10.57 12.07 -26.99
N ASN A 252 -9.28 11.73 -27.05
CA ASN A 252 -8.79 10.37 -27.22
C ASN A 252 -8.28 9.75 -25.90
N PHE A 253 -8.56 10.36 -24.74
CA PHE A 253 -8.18 9.79 -23.46
C PHE A 253 -8.96 8.50 -23.19
N ASP A 254 -8.22 7.40 -23.02
CA ASP A 254 -8.75 6.12 -22.59
C ASP A 254 -8.20 5.78 -21.20
N LYS A 255 -9.05 5.97 -20.19
CA LYS A 255 -8.71 5.64 -18.80
C LYS A 255 -8.30 4.18 -18.62
N GLN A 256 -8.95 3.25 -19.31
CA GLN A 256 -8.64 1.83 -19.16
C GLN A 256 -7.25 1.52 -19.74
N ALA A 257 -6.90 2.12 -20.88
CA ALA A 257 -5.55 2.02 -21.45
C ALA A 257 -4.51 2.67 -20.53
N PHE A 258 -4.81 3.84 -19.95
CA PHE A 258 -3.95 4.50 -18.98
C PHE A 258 -3.69 3.63 -17.75
N GLU A 259 -4.75 3.08 -17.15
CA GLU A 259 -4.66 2.28 -15.92
C GLU A 259 -4.02 0.90 -16.14
N LYS A 260 -3.82 0.45 -17.39
CA LYS A 260 -2.94 -0.70 -17.68
C LYS A 260 -1.47 -0.39 -17.42
N LEU A 261 -1.06 0.87 -17.54
CA LEU A 261 0.31 1.33 -17.22
C LEU A 261 0.39 1.80 -15.75
N LEU A 262 -0.51 2.70 -15.37
CA LEU A 262 -0.51 3.43 -14.10
C LEU A 262 -1.94 3.56 -13.55
N GLU A 263 -2.29 2.85 -12.47
CA GLU A 263 -3.60 3.07 -11.84
C GLU A 263 -3.64 4.46 -11.20
N ILE A 264 -4.64 5.28 -11.56
CA ILE A 264 -4.82 6.63 -11.02
C ILE A 264 -5.38 6.51 -9.59
N LYS A 265 -4.66 7.04 -8.60
CA LYS A 265 -5.01 6.94 -7.16
C LYS A 265 -5.15 8.29 -6.45
N GLY A 266 -4.72 9.37 -7.08
CA GLY A 266 -4.75 10.73 -6.54
C GLY A 266 -5.31 11.70 -7.56
N ASP A 267 -4.57 12.78 -7.79
CA ASP A 267 -4.92 13.85 -8.72
C ASP A 267 -5.12 13.35 -10.18
N HIS A 268 -6.03 14.00 -10.91
CA HIS A 268 -6.45 13.66 -12.27
C HIS A 268 -5.82 14.56 -13.35
N ASP A 269 -5.03 15.56 -12.97
CA ASP A 269 -4.26 16.39 -13.88
C ASP A 269 -2.92 15.74 -14.22
N HIS A 270 -2.87 15.01 -15.33
CA HIS A 270 -1.67 14.27 -15.73
C HIS A 270 -0.54 15.14 -16.32
N ARG A 271 -0.70 16.48 -16.41
CA ARG A 271 0.30 17.37 -17.04
C ARG A 271 1.69 17.26 -16.40
N LYS A 272 1.73 17.17 -15.07
CA LYS A 272 2.99 17.04 -14.33
C LYS A 272 3.70 15.70 -14.56
N LEU A 273 2.94 14.63 -14.76
CA LEU A 273 3.49 13.32 -15.15
C LEU A 273 4.07 13.40 -16.56
N ILE A 274 3.34 14.03 -17.49
CA ILE A 274 3.77 14.22 -18.89
C ILE A 274 5.06 15.06 -18.95
N GLU A 275 5.15 16.15 -18.20
CA GLU A 275 6.35 17.01 -18.12
C GLU A 275 7.58 16.23 -17.63
N MET A 276 7.44 15.44 -16.55
CA MET A 276 8.52 14.58 -16.07
C MET A 276 8.92 13.53 -17.12
N LEU A 277 7.95 12.91 -17.80
CA LEU A 277 8.21 11.92 -18.85
C LEU A 277 8.97 12.52 -20.03
N GLN A 278 8.64 13.75 -20.44
CA GLN A 278 9.38 14.48 -21.47
C GLN A 278 10.83 14.71 -21.05
N ALA A 279 11.07 15.19 -19.83
CA ALA A 279 12.43 15.41 -19.32
C ALA A 279 13.24 14.10 -19.17
N VAL A 280 12.61 12.99 -18.79
CA VAL A 280 13.25 11.66 -18.71
C VAL A 280 13.57 11.10 -20.10
N ASN A 281 12.89 11.53 -21.16
CA ASN A 281 13.10 11.07 -22.52
C ASN A 281 13.88 12.05 -23.42
N ASP A 282 14.17 13.27 -22.95
CA ASP A 282 15.08 14.19 -23.63
C ASP A 282 16.53 13.72 -23.49
N LEU A 283 17.06 13.12 -24.56
CA LEU A 283 18.41 12.56 -24.61
C LEU A 283 19.51 13.60 -24.86
N ASP A 284 19.12 14.84 -25.20
CA ASP A 284 20.07 15.94 -25.41
C ASP A 284 20.46 16.60 -24.07
N GLN A 285 19.67 16.38 -23.01
CA GLN A 285 19.98 16.83 -21.64
C GLN A 285 20.74 15.76 -20.84
N PRO A 286 21.70 16.15 -19.98
CA PRO A 286 22.26 15.25 -18.98
C PRO A 286 21.17 14.74 -18.03
N ILE A 287 21.24 13.47 -17.64
CA ILE A 287 20.23 12.87 -16.75
C ILE A 287 20.25 13.51 -15.36
N GLU A 288 21.40 14.01 -14.93
CA GLU A 288 21.61 14.69 -13.65
C GLU A 288 20.65 15.87 -13.48
N GLN A 289 20.47 16.68 -14.52
CA GLN A 289 19.54 17.82 -14.48
C GLN A 289 18.08 17.38 -14.31
N THR A 290 17.68 16.32 -15.02
CA THR A 290 16.35 15.72 -14.87
C THR A 290 16.16 15.15 -13.46
N LEU A 291 17.16 14.46 -12.92
CA LEU A 291 17.11 13.91 -11.56
C LEU A 291 17.01 15.02 -10.51
N ASP A 292 17.81 16.08 -10.63
CA ASP A 292 17.82 17.19 -9.67
C ASP A 292 16.50 17.97 -9.67
N THR A 293 15.84 18.06 -10.83
CA THR A 293 14.57 18.79 -11.00
C THR A 293 13.36 17.96 -10.56
N TYR A 294 13.27 16.72 -11.06
CA TYR A 294 12.03 15.94 -10.99
C TYR A 294 12.05 14.81 -9.97
N PHE A 295 13.17 14.48 -9.34
CA PHE A 295 13.25 13.34 -8.43
C PHE A 295 13.89 13.72 -7.10
N ASP A 296 13.50 13.03 -6.05
CA ASP A 296 14.33 12.94 -4.86
C ASP A 296 15.37 11.82 -5.05
N ARG A 297 16.63 12.21 -5.28
CA ARG A 297 17.72 11.27 -5.56
C ARG A 297 18.02 10.35 -4.38
N GLU A 298 17.86 10.84 -3.15
CA GLU A 298 18.08 10.04 -1.94
C GLU A 298 17.02 8.94 -1.86
N ASN A 299 15.74 9.30 -1.99
CA ASN A 299 14.65 8.34 -2.02
C ASN A 299 14.80 7.33 -3.16
N LEU A 300 15.13 7.79 -4.38
CA LEU A 300 15.30 6.93 -5.54
C LEU A 300 16.45 5.93 -5.38
N THR A 301 17.60 6.37 -4.88
CA THR A 301 18.78 5.51 -4.69
C THR A 301 18.59 4.53 -3.54
N TYR A 302 18.01 4.96 -2.42
CA TYR A 302 17.70 4.05 -1.30
C TYR A 302 16.61 3.04 -1.66
N TRP A 303 15.55 3.46 -2.38
CA TRP A 303 14.55 2.54 -2.91
C TRP A 303 15.21 1.48 -3.78
N LEU A 304 16.04 1.87 -4.75
CA LEU A 304 16.70 0.95 -5.66
C LEU A 304 17.68 0.01 -4.91
N ALA A 305 18.48 0.57 -4.00
CA ALA A 305 19.41 -0.20 -3.16
C ALA A 305 18.67 -1.25 -2.33
N PHE A 306 17.55 -0.89 -1.71
CA PHE A 306 16.75 -1.81 -0.90
C PHE A 306 16.20 -2.96 -1.75
N GLN A 307 15.58 -2.67 -2.90
CA GLN A 307 15.03 -3.72 -3.78
C GLN A 307 16.12 -4.67 -4.29
N ILE A 308 17.31 -4.15 -4.63
CA ILE A 308 18.47 -4.96 -5.02
C ILE A 308 18.89 -5.89 -3.88
N LEU A 309 19.02 -5.37 -2.66
CA LEU A 309 19.52 -6.13 -1.50
C LEU A 309 18.58 -7.24 -1.06
N ILE A 310 17.27 -7.00 -1.10
CA ILE A 310 16.27 -8.03 -0.76
C ILE A 310 16.00 -9.00 -1.92
N GLY A 311 16.61 -8.76 -3.09
CA GLY A 311 16.44 -9.57 -4.29
C GLY A 311 15.02 -9.49 -4.86
N ASN A 312 14.34 -8.35 -4.73
CA ASN A 312 13.04 -8.15 -5.34
C ASN A 312 13.21 -7.77 -6.81
N THR A 313 13.04 -8.75 -7.69
CA THR A 313 13.30 -8.57 -9.13
C THR A 313 12.06 -8.15 -9.91
N ASP A 314 10.90 -7.92 -9.28
CA ASP A 314 9.65 -7.56 -9.96
C ASP A 314 9.30 -6.07 -9.79
N THR A 315 10.31 -5.22 -9.61
CA THR A 315 10.16 -3.77 -9.34
C THR A 315 10.64 -2.87 -10.46
N GLN A 316 11.22 -3.43 -11.51
CA GLN A 316 11.76 -2.72 -12.68
C GLN A 316 10.70 -1.95 -13.47
N SER A 317 9.43 -2.39 -13.42
CA SER A 317 8.32 -1.74 -14.14
C SER A 317 6.99 -1.81 -13.40
N ARG A 318 6.98 -2.21 -12.12
CA ARG A 318 5.78 -2.38 -11.28
C ARG A 318 6.15 -2.37 -9.79
N ASN A 319 5.19 -2.67 -8.93
CA ASN A 319 5.40 -2.85 -7.48
C ASN A 319 5.99 -1.60 -6.80
N VAL A 320 5.50 -0.43 -7.21
CA VAL A 320 5.82 0.86 -6.62
C VAL A 320 4.66 1.83 -6.83
N TYR A 321 4.47 2.77 -5.92
CA TYR A 321 3.69 3.98 -6.17
C TYR A 321 4.60 5.14 -6.54
N LEU A 322 4.17 5.92 -7.53
CA LEU A 322 4.73 7.23 -7.82
C LEU A 322 3.89 8.28 -7.10
N TYR A 323 4.53 9.05 -6.23
CA TYR A 323 3.89 10.13 -5.47
C TYR A 323 4.56 11.46 -5.80
N SER A 324 3.77 12.53 -5.93
CA SER A 324 4.30 13.88 -6.06
C SER A 324 3.31 14.94 -5.54
N PRO A 325 3.67 15.74 -4.51
CA PRO A 325 2.76 16.70 -3.88
C PRO A 325 2.43 17.87 -4.83
N GLN A 326 1.28 18.53 -4.64
CA GLN A 326 0.81 19.57 -5.56
C GLN A 326 1.77 20.77 -5.69
N ASN A 327 2.55 21.06 -4.65
CA ASN A 327 3.43 22.23 -4.55
C ASN A 327 4.92 21.94 -4.85
N SER A 328 5.27 20.78 -5.41
CA SER A 328 6.64 20.44 -5.82
C SER A 328 6.63 19.83 -7.22
N GLN A 329 7.74 19.87 -7.97
CA GLN A 329 7.89 19.08 -9.21
C GLN A 329 8.47 17.68 -8.95
N ARG A 330 8.91 17.40 -7.71
CA ARG A 330 9.64 16.17 -7.37
C ARG A 330 8.74 14.95 -7.21
N TRP A 331 9.19 13.83 -7.74
CA TRP A 331 8.58 12.52 -7.68
C TRP A 331 9.32 11.62 -6.70
N TYR A 332 8.56 10.81 -5.98
CA TYR A 332 9.04 9.88 -4.97
C TYR A 332 8.52 8.47 -5.25
N PHE A 333 9.33 7.49 -4.89
CA PHE A 333 9.07 6.07 -5.02
C PHE A 333 8.67 5.52 -3.66
N ILE A 334 7.44 4.99 -3.58
CA ILE A 334 6.93 4.35 -2.36
C ILE A 334 6.77 2.85 -2.65
N PRO A 335 7.54 1.98 -1.98
CA PRO A 335 7.50 0.54 -2.23
C PRO A 335 6.11 -0.08 -2.09
N TRP A 336 5.84 -1.08 -2.93
CA TRP A 336 4.65 -1.91 -2.87
C TRP A 336 5.02 -3.36 -3.26
N ASP A 337 4.23 -4.35 -2.84
CA ASP A 337 4.40 -5.78 -3.19
C ASP A 337 5.85 -6.32 -3.11
N HIS A 338 6.22 -6.84 -1.94
CA HIS A 338 7.51 -7.47 -1.70
C HIS A 338 7.40 -8.99 -1.55
N ASP A 339 6.31 -9.59 -2.04
CA ASP A 339 6.05 -11.01 -1.90
C ASP A 339 6.91 -11.90 -2.80
N SER A 340 7.71 -11.32 -3.71
CA SER A 340 8.78 -12.00 -4.46
C SER A 340 10.20 -11.76 -3.90
N ALA A 341 10.34 -11.03 -2.79
CA ALA A 341 11.64 -10.79 -2.15
C ALA A 341 12.13 -12.02 -1.38
N PHE A 342 13.45 -12.14 -1.16
CA PHE A 342 14.07 -13.19 -0.33
C PHE A 342 13.86 -14.65 -0.78
N PHE A 343 13.55 -14.89 -2.05
CA PHE A 343 13.41 -16.26 -2.60
C PHE A 343 14.73 -16.88 -3.08
N LYS A 344 15.78 -16.08 -3.30
CA LYS A 344 17.02 -16.56 -3.93
C LYS A 344 17.57 -17.83 -3.26
N LYS A 345 17.64 -17.85 -1.92
CA LYS A 345 18.17 -19.01 -1.21
C LYS A 345 17.26 -20.23 -1.26
N GLU A 346 15.95 -20.01 -1.26
CA GLU A 346 14.95 -21.07 -1.41
C GLU A 346 15.08 -21.71 -2.80
N TYR A 347 15.16 -20.90 -3.86
CA TYR A 347 15.38 -21.39 -5.23
C TYR A 347 16.68 -22.19 -5.36
N GLU A 348 17.76 -21.77 -4.72
CA GLU A 348 19.01 -22.55 -4.66
C GLU A 348 18.80 -23.92 -3.99
N ILE A 349 18.06 -23.96 -2.88
CA ILE A 349 17.77 -25.21 -2.13
C ILE A 349 16.88 -26.13 -2.96
N GLU A 350 15.86 -25.59 -3.62
CA GLU A 350 14.91 -26.33 -4.45
C GLU A 350 15.48 -26.71 -5.82
N GLN A 351 16.70 -26.26 -6.14
CA GLN A 351 17.31 -26.39 -7.48
C GLN A 351 16.42 -25.79 -8.59
N PHE A 352 15.61 -24.79 -8.23
CA PHE A 352 14.81 -24.05 -9.16
C PHE A 352 15.68 -22.97 -9.80
N ALA A 353 15.75 -22.96 -11.13
CA ALA A 353 16.54 -21.97 -11.87
C ALA A 353 16.10 -20.52 -11.58
N GLY A 354 14.85 -20.33 -11.12
CA GLY A 354 14.37 -19.06 -10.59
C GLY A 354 14.54 -17.93 -11.59
N LYS A 355 15.07 -16.83 -11.08
CA LYS A 355 15.42 -15.64 -11.84
C LYS A 355 16.85 -15.76 -12.36
N THR A 356 17.02 -15.39 -13.61
CA THR A 356 18.30 -15.47 -14.31
C THR A 356 19.27 -14.36 -13.87
N SER A 357 20.55 -14.51 -14.19
CA SER A 357 21.58 -13.56 -13.75
C SER A 357 21.35 -12.12 -14.24
N TRP A 358 20.73 -11.95 -15.41
CA TRP A 358 20.40 -10.63 -15.96
C TRP A 358 19.15 -9.99 -15.33
N GLU A 359 18.29 -10.77 -14.67
CA GLU A 359 17.15 -10.29 -13.86
C GLU A 359 17.59 -9.90 -12.43
N SER A 360 18.87 -9.97 -12.10
CA SER A 360 19.39 -9.70 -10.75
C SER A 360 20.20 -8.41 -10.68
N GLY A 361 20.02 -7.63 -9.61
CA GLY A 361 20.76 -6.39 -9.39
C GLY A 361 20.43 -5.29 -10.41
N ILE A 362 21.43 -4.49 -10.78
CA ILE A 362 21.21 -3.30 -11.63
C ILE A 362 20.76 -3.65 -13.06
N SER A 363 21.12 -4.83 -13.58
CA SER A 363 20.74 -5.25 -14.94
C SER A 363 19.23 -5.45 -15.08
N ASN A 364 18.54 -5.76 -13.98
CA ASN A 364 17.09 -5.90 -13.96
C ASN A 364 16.36 -4.61 -14.39
N TYR A 365 17.01 -3.45 -14.18
CA TYR A 365 16.43 -2.14 -14.43
C TYR A 365 16.83 -1.53 -15.78
N TRP A 366 17.66 -2.22 -16.57
CA TRP A 366 18.23 -1.66 -17.81
C TRP A 366 17.20 -1.39 -18.91
N GLY A 367 16.05 -2.09 -18.88
CA GLY A 367 14.94 -1.87 -19.81
C GLY A 367 14.09 -0.63 -19.50
N ASN A 368 14.19 -0.08 -18.28
CA ASN A 368 13.42 1.08 -17.86
C ASN A 368 14.18 2.38 -18.17
N ARG A 369 13.53 3.35 -18.83
CA ARG A 369 14.19 4.57 -19.34
C ARG A 369 14.86 5.37 -18.23
N LEU A 370 14.18 5.60 -17.11
CA LEU A 370 14.70 6.39 -16.00
C LEU A 370 15.96 5.73 -15.44
N PHE A 371 15.86 4.46 -15.04
CA PHE A 371 16.97 3.74 -14.43
C PHE A 371 18.13 3.51 -15.41
N GLN A 372 17.86 3.22 -16.68
CA GLN A 372 18.90 3.08 -17.69
C GLN A 372 19.73 4.36 -17.83
N ARG A 373 19.08 5.52 -17.85
CA ARG A 373 19.79 6.80 -17.93
C ARG A 373 20.53 7.10 -16.62
N ALA A 374 19.87 6.94 -15.48
CA ALA A 374 20.46 7.19 -14.17
C ALA A 374 21.70 6.31 -13.95
N LEU A 375 21.64 5.02 -14.27
CA LEU A 375 22.77 4.08 -14.13
C LEU A 375 23.93 4.35 -15.10
N LYS A 376 23.75 5.17 -16.14
CA LYS A 376 24.86 5.65 -16.99
C LYS A 376 25.61 6.83 -16.35
N SER A 377 24.99 7.57 -15.44
CA SER A 377 25.64 8.62 -14.66
C SER A 377 26.64 8.00 -13.68
N GLU A 378 27.85 8.57 -13.61
CA GLU A 378 28.82 8.20 -12.59
C GLU A 378 28.37 8.66 -11.19
N GLU A 379 27.76 9.84 -11.11
CA GLU A 379 27.29 10.42 -9.87
C GLU A 379 26.18 9.58 -9.24
N PHE A 380 25.16 9.23 -10.02
CA PHE A 380 24.07 8.37 -9.53
C PHE A 380 24.57 6.97 -9.12
N ARG A 381 25.53 6.39 -9.86
CA ARG A 381 26.14 5.10 -9.47
C ARG A 381 26.87 5.20 -8.15
N LYS A 382 27.54 6.32 -7.89
CA LYS A 382 28.21 6.58 -6.61
C LYS A 382 27.18 6.68 -5.47
N GLU A 383 26.11 7.44 -5.65
CA GLU A 383 25.03 7.56 -4.65
C GLU A 383 24.35 6.21 -4.37
N LEU A 384 24.12 5.42 -5.42
CA LEU A 384 23.57 4.07 -5.28
C LEU A 384 24.53 3.14 -4.51
N ASP A 385 25.83 3.19 -4.78
CA ASP A 385 26.80 2.40 -4.02
C ASP A 385 26.83 2.82 -2.55
N ASP A 386 26.86 4.13 -2.27
CA ASP A 386 26.79 4.66 -0.90
C ASP A 386 25.53 4.17 -0.17
N ALA A 387 24.36 4.22 -0.82
CA ALA A 387 23.10 3.71 -0.28
C ALA A 387 23.14 2.19 -0.05
N ILE A 388 23.73 1.41 -0.97
CA ILE A 388 23.92 -0.03 -0.80
C ILE A 388 24.81 -0.32 0.41
N GLN A 389 25.93 0.37 0.57
CA GLN A 389 26.83 0.14 1.71
C GLN A 389 26.17 0.53 3.04
N ASP A 390 25.46 1.66 3.09
CA ASP A 390 24.70 2.08 4.28
C ASP A 390 23.63 1.04 4.67
N LEU A 391 22.82 0.59 3.71
CA LEU A 391 21.80 -0.42 3.96
C LEU A 391 22.41 -1.76 4.36
N ARG A 392 23.55 -2.18 3.79
CA ARG A 392 24.24 -3.41 4.21
C ARG A 392 24.80 -3.33 5.64
N ALA A 393 25.21 -2.14 6.09
CA ALA A 393 25.65 -1.92 7.45
C ALA A 393 24.49 -2.01 8.47
N LYS A 394 23.27 -1.66 8.04
CA LYS A 394 22.04 -1.74 8.86
C LYS A 394 21.40 -3.14 8.81
N LEU A 395 21.30 -3.73 7.62
CA LEU A 395 20.65 -5.01 7.35
C LEU A 395 21.65 -6.17 7.48
N THR A 396 22.29 -6.27 8.64
CA THR A 396 23.30 -7.30 8.89
C THR A 396 22.68 -8.70 8.97
N PRO A 397 23.46 -9.78 8.73
CA PRO A 397 22.96 -11.15 8.93
C PRO A 397 22.40 -11.40 10.33
N ASP A 398 23.00 -10.83 11.37
CA ASP A 398 22.53 -10.98 12.75
C ASP A 398 21.19 -10.28 12.97
N TYR A 399 21.05 -9.04 12.47
CA TYR A 399 19.79 -8.29 12.56
C TYR A 399 18.67 -9.03 11.81
N LEU A 400 18.92 -9.44 10.56
CA LEU A 400 17.95 -10.18 9.76
C LEU A 400 17.56 -11.52 10.42
N SER A 401 18.52 -12.25 11.00
CA SER A 401 18.25 -13.51 11.70
C SER A 401 17.35 -13.31 12.93
N GLN A 402 17.53 -12.21 13.66
CA GLN A 402 16.67 -11.85 14.79
C GLN A 402 15.24 -11.53 14.33
N GLU A 403 15.07 -10.73 13.28
CA GLU A 403 13.74 -10.43 12.72
C GLU A 403 13.04 -11.67 12.17
N VAL A 404 13.78 -12.54 11.47
CA VAL A 404 13.26 -13.83 10.98
C VAL A 404 12.80 -14.72 12.15
N ALA A 405 13.58 -14.82 13.23
CA ALA A 405 13.21 -15.64 14.38
C ALA A 405 11.91 -15.15 15.05
N LYS A 406 11.71 -13.83 15.16
CA LYS A 406 10.47 -13.22 15.67
C LYS A 406 9.25 -13.61 14.84
N TYR A 407 9.33 -13.44 13.52
CA TYR A 407 8.21 -13.80 12.65
C TYR A 407 8.00 -15.31 12.55
N GLN A 408 9.05 -16.11 12.54
CA GLN A 408 8.93 -17.56 12.58
C GLN A 408 8.12 -18.00 13.80
N ALA A 409 8.45 -17.49 15.00
CA ALA A 409 7.69 -17.80 16.21
C ALA A 409 6.22 -17.36 16.12
N THR A 410 5.96 -16.23 15.44
CA THR A 410 4.60 -15.69 15.23
C THR A 410 3.78 -16.55 14.27
N VAL A 411 4.35 -16.99 13.15
CA VAL A 411 3.61 -17.70 12.09
C VAL A 411 3.53 -19.21 12.30
N GLN A 412 4.50 -19.81 13.02
CA GLN A 412 4.59 -21.26 13.21
C GLN A 412 3.30 -21.94 13.71
N PRO A 413 2.52 -21.34 14.64
CA PRO A 413 1.26 -21.93 15.09
C PRO A 413 0.20 -22.09 14.00
N TYR A 414 0.30 -21.31 12.92
CA TYR A 414 -0.62 -21.29 11.78
C TYR A 414 -0.12 -22.21 10.66
N VAL A 415 1.11 -21.99 10.14
CA VAL A 415 1.67 -22.67 8.96
C VAL A 415 1.96 -24.17 9.12
N THR A 416 1.67 -24.73 10.30
CA THR A 416 1.83 -26.15 10.61
C THR A 416 0.49 -26.87 10.74
N LYS A 417 -0.62 -26.19 10.43
CA LYS A 417 -1.99 -26.69 10.59
C LYS A 417 -2.87 -26.17 9.46
N GLU A 418 -3.87 -26.96 9.11
CA GLU A 418 -4.93 -26.49 8.23
C GLU A 418 -5.57 -25.20 8.79
N PRO A 419 -5.88 -24.20 7.93
CA PRO A 419 -5.80 -24.26 6.48
C PRO A 419 -4.46 -23.78 5.87
N ASP A 420 -3.40 -23.50 6.66
CA ASP A 420 -2.17 -22.83 6.20
C ASP A 420 -1.00 -23.72 5.80
#